data_AF-A0A971MEP6-F1
#
_entry.id   AF-A0A971MEP6-F1
#
_cell.length_a   1.000
_cell.length_b   1.000
_cell.length_c   1.000
_cell.angle_alpha   90.00
_cell.angle_beta   90.00
_cell.angle_gamma   90.00
#
_symmetry.space_group_name_H-M   'P 1'
#
loop_
_entity.id
_entity.type
_entity.pdbx_description
1 polymer ?
#
loop_
_entity_poly.entity_id
_entity_poly.type
_entity_poly.pdbx_seq_one_letter_code
_entity_poly.pdbx_strand_id
1 'polypeptide(L)'
;MSGSSDSGDVSWIMPMNFFLTATWPLGVPAHSWQATSSSGSSLGMKGMLYAAKIFTAIAYDLLNNPSLVEEAKAEFNRRTKKRKYISPLK
;
A
#
# COMPACT_ATOMS: atom_id res chain seq x y z
N MET A 1 -6.54 -3.96 -8.51
CA MET A 1 -6.04 -5.19 -7.84
C MET A 1 -7.12 -5.66 -6.89
N SER A 2 -7.45 -6.95 -6.89
CA SER A 2 -8.35 -7.55 -5.91
C SER A 2 -7.51 -8.38 -4.96
N GLY A 3 -7.80 -8.29 -3.67
CA GLY A 3 -7.07 -8.95 -2.59
C GLY A 3 -7.90 -8.92 -1.32
N SER A 4 -7.55 -9.79 -0.37
CA SER A 4 -8.22 -9.87 0.93
C SER A 4 -7.21 -9.50 2.01
N SER A 5 -7.20 -8.22 2.39
CA SER A 5 -6.34 -7.69 3.46
C SER A 5 -7.10 -6.68 4.30
N ASP A 6 -6.79 -6.65 5.58
CA ASP A 6 -7.22 -5.66 6.59
C ASP A 6 -6.95 -4.20 6.19
N SER A 7 -5.99 -3.94 5.30
CA SER A 7 -5.75 -2.63 4.71
C SER A 7 -7.00 -2.01 4.07
N GLY A 8 -7.93 -2.84 3.58
CA GLY A 8 -9.21 -2.37 3.07
C GLY A 8 -9.98 -1.58 4.12
N ASP A 9 -10.03 -2.07 5.35
CA ASP A 9 -10.72 -1.45 6.48
C ASP A 9 -10.05 -0.12 6.86
N VAL A 10 -8.71 -0.11 6.93
CA VAL A 10 -7.93 1.11 7.22
C VAL A 10 -8.18 2.18 6.16
N SER A 11 -8.33 1.80 4.89
CA SER A 11 -8.61 2.72 3.79
C SER A 11 -9.99 3.40 3.87
N TRP A 12 -10.88 2.93 4.74
CA TRP A 12 -12.15 3.58 5.07
C TRP A 12 -12.08 4.49 6.31
N ILE A 13 -10.98 4.42 7.08
CA ILE A 13 -10.79 5.18 8.33
C ILE A 13 -9.92 6.42 8.09
N MET A 14 -8.90 6.32 7.22
CA MET A 14 -7.97 7.41 6.91
C MET A 14 -7.48 7.36 5.45
N PRO A 15 -6.91 8.45 4.91
CA PRO A 15 -6.24 8.41 3.62
C PRO A 15 -5.17 7.30 3.59
N MET A 16 -5.19 6.48 2.55
CA MET A 16 -4.30 5.33 2.43
C MET A 16 -3.73 5.22 1.01
N ASN A 17 -2.45 4.86 0.93
CA ASN A 17 -1.75 4.46 -0.28
C ASN A 17 -1.46 2.95 -0.24
N PHE A 18 -1.41 2.30 -1.40
CA PHE A 18 -0.93 0.94 -1.58
C PHE A 18 0.08 0.90 -2.73
N PHE A 19 1.35 0.58 -2.41
CA PHE A 19 2.43 0.53 -3.39
C PHE A 19 2.94 -0.90 -3.59
N LEU A 20 3.20 -1.26 -4.85
CA LEU A 20 3.82 -2.53 -5.23
C LEU A 20 5.01 -2.30 -6.15
N THR A 21 5.98 -3.21 -6.06
CA THR A 21 7.13 -3.26 -6.96
C THR A 21 7.48 -4.71 -7.29
N ALA A 22 8.29 -4.90 -8.33
CA ALA A 22 8.71 -6.21 -8.79
C ALA A 22 9.64 -6.87 -7.76
N THR A 23 9.09 -7.82 -7.01
CA THR A 23 9.85 -8.74 -6.14
C THR A 23 9.81 -10.17 -6.66
N TRP A 24 8.94 -10.46 -7.63
CA TRP A 24 8.79 -11.77 -8.28
C TRP A 24 8.95 -11.63 -9.81
N PRO A 25 9.39 -12.68 -10.51
CA PRO A 25 9.29 -12.76 -11.96
C PRO A 25 7.87 -12.57 -12.47
N LEU A 26 7.73 -12.03 -13.68
CA LEU A 26 6.43 -11.81 -14.32
C LEU A 26 5.66 -13.13 -14.45
N GLY A 27 4.37 -13.11 -14.10
CA GLY A 27 3.48 -14.27 -14.21
C GLY A 27 3.50 -15.23 -13.03
N VAL A 28 4.33 -15.01 -12.01
CA VAL A 28 4.31 -15.80 -10.77
C VAL A 28 3.01 -15.53 -10.00
N PRO A 29 2.17 -16.55 -9.75
CA PRO A 29 0.94 -16.36 -8.98
C PRO A 29 1.23 -16.18 -7.49
N ALA A 30 0.45 -15.34 -6.82
CA ALA A 30 0.45 -15.25 -5.36
C ALA A 30 0.06 -16.60 -4.73
N HIS A 31 0.50 -16.85 -3.49
CA HIS A 31 0.29 -18.11 -2.75
C HIS A 31 0.88 -19.37 -3.44
N SER A 32 2.02 -19.22 -4.11
CA SER A 32 2.73 -20.32 -4.77
C SER A 32 4.16 -20.47 -4.23
N TRP A 33 4.76 -21.64 -4.46
CA TRP A 33 6.18 -21.85 -4.12
C TRP A 33 7.10 -20.90 -4.90
N GLN A 34 6.76 -20.61 -6.16
CA GLN A 34 7.51 -19.66 -6.98
C GLN A 34 7.54 -18.27 -6.33
N ALA A 35 6.44 -17.82 -5.72
CA ALA A 35 6.39 -16.56 -4.97
C ALA A 35 7.26 -16.62 -3.71
N THR A 36 7.19 -17.71 -2.93
CA THR A 36 8.01 -17.91 -1.73
C THR A 36 9.51 -17.92 -2.06
N SER A 37 9.91 -18.69 -3.07
CA SER A 37 11.29 -18.79 -3.51
C SER A 37 11.80 -17.45 -4.07
N SER A 38 11.00 -16.75 -4.87
CA SER A 38 11.36 -15.44 -5.43
C SER A 38 11.55 -14.38 -4.34
N SER A 39 10.71 -14.40 -3.30
CA SER A 39 10.78 -13.44 -2.19
C SER A 39 12.09 -13.57 -1.40
N GLY A 40 12.59 -14.80 -1.22
CA GLY A 40 13.88 -15.07 -0.57
C GLY A 40 15.11 -14.89 -1.48
N SER A 41 14.92 -14.54 -2.74
CA SER A 41 16.01 -14.37 -3.71
C SER A 41 16.59 -12.96 -3.70
N SER A 42 17.73 -12.79 -4.39
CA SER A 42 18.34 -11.47 -4.58
C SER A 42 17.44 -10.48 -5.32
N LEU A 43 16.53 -10.95 -6.19
CA LEU A 43 15.52 -10.11 -6.84
C LEU A 43 14.53 -9.57 -5.82
N GLY A 44 13.96 -10.45 -4.98
CA GLY A 44 13.02 -10.08 -3.93
C GLY A 44 13.61 -9.04 -2.97
N MET A 45 14.85 -9.26 -2.52
CA MET A 45 15.56 -8.35 -1.61
C MET A 45 15.83 -6.98 -2.25
N LYS A 46 16.23 -6.93 -3.52
CA LYS A 46 16.44 -5.65 -4.23
C LYS A 46 15.13 -4.89 -4.44
N GLY A 47 14.06 -5.59 -4.79
CA GLY A 47 12.72 -5.01 -4.89
C GLY A 47 12.22 -4.46 -3.54
N MET A 48 12.45 -5.20 -2.45
CA MET A 48 12.13 -4.74 -1.09
C MET A 48 12.88 -3.45 -0.73
N LEU A 49 14.20 -3.38 -0.99
CA LEU A 49 14.99 -2.16 -0.73
C LEU A 49 14.52 -0.98 -1.58
N TYR A 50 14.10 -1.22 -2.82
CA TYR A 50 13.50 -0.19 -3.65
C TYR A 50 12.18 0.32 -3.06
N ALA A 51 11.29 -0.58 -2.63
CA ALA A 51 10.05 -0.20 -1.96
C ALA A 51 10.32 0.64 -0.70
N ALA A 52 11.31 0.25 0.11
CA ALA A 52 11.70 1.01 1.29
C ALA A 52 12.11 2.45 0.94
N LYS A 53 12.91 2.65 -0.12
CA LYS A 53 13.30 3.99 -0.58
C LYS A 53 12.08 4.84 -1.00
N ILE A 54 11.13 4.24 -1.71
CA ILE A 54 9.90 4.92 -2.12
C ILE A 54 9.07 5.32 -0.90
N PHE A 55 8.86 4.43 0.07
CA PHE A 55 8.12 4.78 1.29
C PHE A 55 8.82 5.88 2.10
N THR A 56 10.15 5.85 2.19
CA THR A 56 10.91 6.93 2.85
C THR A 56 10.75 8.26 2.12
N ALA A 57 10.81 8.28 0.79
CA ALA A 57 10.59 9.49 0.00
C ALA A 57 9.17 10.04 0.18
N ILE A 58 8.15 9.17 0.15
CA ILE A 58 6.75 9.57 0.42
C ILE A 58 6.62 10.18 1.82
N ALA A 59 7.19 9.53 2.84
CA ALA A 59 7.15 10.05 4.20
C ALA A 59 7.85 11.41 4.30
N TYR A 60 9.00 11.57 3.63
CA TYR A 60 9.70 12.85 3.56
C TYR A 60 8.83 13.94 2.92
N ASP A 61 8.19 13.67 1.78
CA ASP A 61 7.34 14.64 1.10
C ASP A 61 6.14 15.04 1.96
N LEU A 62 5.48 14.07 2.62
CA LEU A 62 4.34 14.35 3.50
C LEU A 62 4.73 15.16 4.74
N LEU A 63 5.93 14.94 5.28
CA LEU A 63 6.43 15.70 6.44
C LEU A 63 6.87 17.12 6.07
N ASN A 64 7.40 17.32 4.86
CA ASN A 64 7.94 18.62 4.43
C ASN A 64 6.93 19.47 3.64
N ASN A 65 5.86 18.88 3.11
CA ASN A 65 4.80 19.60 2.41
C ASN A 65 3.41 19.25 2.95
N PRO A 66 2.92 19.98 3.97
CA PRO A 66 1.61 19.76 4.56
C PRO A 66 0.44 19.88 3.58
N SER A 67 0.59 20.56 2.44
CA SER A 67 -0.49 20.67 1.44
C SER A 67 -0.88 19.30 0.90
N LEU A 68 0.09 18.40 0.71
CA LEU A 68 -0.14 17.04 0.23
C LEU A 68 -1.03 16.24 1.19
N VAL A 69 -0.85 16.46 2.50
CA VAL A 69 -1.68 15.81 3.54
C VAL A 69 -3.11 16.34 3.49
N GLU A 70 -3.29 17.65 3.33
CA GLU A 70 -4.62 18.26 3.26
C GLU A 70 -5.36 17.87 1.98
N GLU A 71 -4.66 17.80 0.85
CA GLU A 71 -5.20 17.29 -0.42
C GLU A 71 -5.64 15.82 -0.30
N ALA A 72 -4.81 14.96 0.32
CA ALA A 72 -5.15 13.56 0.54
C ALA A 72 -6.37 13.40 1.47
N LYS A 73 -6.46 14.20 2.54
CA LYS A 73 -7.65 14.24 3.43
C LYS A 73 -8.89 14.73 2.69
N ALA A 74 -8.77 15.74 1.83
CA ALA A 74 -9.87 16.26 1.04
C ALA A 74 -10.40 15.20 0.05
N GLU A 75 -9.50 14.51 -0.65
CA GLU A 75 -9.87 13.39 -1.54
C GLU A 75 -10.57 12.27 -0.77
N PHE A 76 -9.99 11.85 0.36
CA PHE A 76 -10.56 10.81 1.21
C PHE A 76 -11.98 11.17 1.64
N ASN A 77 -12.19 12.37 2.19
CA ASN A 77 -13.49 12.84 2.64
C ASN A 77 -14.53 12.88 1.50
N ARG A 78 -14.10 13.28 0.30
CA ARG A 78 -14.95 13.30 -0.89
C ARG A 78 -15.37 11.89 -1.31
N ARG A 79 -14.44 10.93 -1.31
CA ARG A 79 -14.68 9.54 -1.74
C ARG A 79 -15.49 8.74 -0.73
N THR A 80 -15.20 8.89 0.56
CA THR A 80 -15.95 8.20 1.63
C THR A 80 -17.25 8.90 1.98
N LYS A 81 -17.49 10.12 1.46
CA LYS A 81 -18.59 11.00 1.83
C LYS A 81 -18.67 11.23 3.34
N LYS A 82 -17.50 11.21 4.01
CA LYS A 82 -17.36 11.28 5.48
C LYS A 82 -18.18 10.24 6.24
N ARG A 83 -18.48 9.09 5.61
CA ARG A 83 -19.19 7.99 6.27
C ARG A 83 -18.27 7.34 7.29
N LYS A 84 -18.80 7.06 8.48
CA LYS A 84 -18.09 6.29 9.50
C LYS A 84 -17.99 4.84 9.04
N TYR A 85 -16.77 4.30 9.04
CA TYR A 85 -16.54 2.88 8.78
C TYR A 85 -17.20 2.02 9.87
N ILE A 86 -17.86 0.94 9.46
CA ILE A 86 -18.41 -0.09 10.33
C ILE A 86 -17.86 -1.42 9.82
N SER A 87 -17.09 -2.11 10.67
CA SER A 87 -16.56 -3.43 10.36
C SER A 87 -17.70 -4.39 9.99
N PRO A 88 -17.60 -5.13 8.88
CA PRO A 88 -18.55 -6.19 8.56
C PRO A 88 -18.34 -7.43 9.44
N LEU A 89 -17.16 -7.55 10.07
CA LEU A 89 -16.87 -8.56 11.07
C LEU A 89 -17.44 -8.09 12.41
N LYS A 90 -18.33 -8.90 12.99
CA LYS A 90 -18.92 -8.69 14.33
C LYS A 90 -18.06 -9.34 15.40
#